data_AF-A0A7V9ZLD7-F1
#
_entry.id   AF-A0A7V9ZLD7-F1
#
_cell.length_a   1.000
_cell.length_b   1.000
_cell.length_c   1.000
_cell.angle_alpha   90.00
_cell.angle_beta   90.00
_cell.angle_gamma   90.00
#
_symmetry.space_group_name_H-M   'P 1'
#
loop_
_entity.id
_entity.type
_entity.pdbx_description
1 polymer ?
#
loop_
_entity_poly.entity_id
_entity_poly.type
_entity_poly.pdbx_seq_one_letter_code
_entity_poly.pdbx_strand_id
1 'polypeptide(L)'
;MNKQSHFLIALFLSVSTPFWGVNASEDMQYSAVLRQATIYEEAGMLDEAIDVYQKLLNGELTSDQQNFLLYDIGTLYLEKNDYNKAIEVFSSVQKDGQSPLLVIRLNRNLGIAHYSKAIQILSGQKQTLEEMKEVLYDLRSALTAFVKESSTYCEMQDHHSQSGPCKPSQELLQLQDAVKISIASLQDTVIKQGAADLALEEEIPWLYDSLNDLIIEIDFIESPSLEESKKLQYLHLFVSEQPSWQPLWRSSESKLQSLEKSEKNLEAFRLFTQAKEQYENGLQNLHDDQPVLARQAFTASKHILSEMMKLLYAQDPLRLNLYRILGMYLRIVQNTAFTEAQLANIHEAYSQLHESVSPAFKELLKESEEIEENIKRSEEHLASSIAALKQHKHSAAYLYLLSAMSEAQDTLFDLQKATPEGLLERILFQQNFALKLNGRSMQLPSNEISPGILKLPIEAQNKTLMTVAFFWKTIKIQQTQQFQNEGLCQSSPWGTTLPLFEKGSQFAKEAIDRLSSSPPDPAKALAEQMNAMYAWEITLAEMKNPHENPKSGCHQGPSSTKESDQKVEAPQNQLLQTLQQMYLDDQPSNKGQPAVQSGERPW
;
A
#
# COMPACT_ATOMS: atom_id res chain seq x y z
N MET A 1 -14.29 -25.83 -5.72
CA MET A 1 -13.69 -24.65 -6.40
C MET A 1 -12.87 -25.15 -7.59
N ASN A 2 -12.88 -24.38 -8.67
CA ASN A 2 -13.05 -24.84 -10.04
C ASN A 2 -11.70 -24.98 -10.80
N LYS A 3 -11.51 -26.05 -11.59
CA LYS A 3 -10.32 -26.30 -12.45
C LYS A 3 -10.20 -25.34 -13.66
N GLN A 4 -11.05 -24.31 -13.73
CA GLN A 4 -11.17 -23.42 -14.90
C GLN A 4 -10.08 -22.34 -15.01
N SER A 5 -9.35 -22.01 -13.93
CA SER A 5 -8.34 -20.93 -13.99
C SER A 5 -7.04 -21.28 -14.73
N HIS A 6 -6.72 -22.56 -14.96
CA HIS A 6 -5.48 -22.95 -15.63
C HIS A 6 -5.56 -22.99 -17.17
N PHE A 7 -6.75 -22.86 -17.76
CA PHE A 7 -6.93 -23.08 -19.21
C PHE A 7 -6.76 -21.82 -20.08
N LEU A 8 -6.72 -20.62 -19.47
CA LEU A 8 -6.59 -19.36 -20.21
C LEU A 8 -5.15 -19.02 -20.63
N ILE A 9 -4.13 -19.66 -20.04
CA ILE A 9 -2.72 -19.30 -20.26
C ILE A 9 -2.13 -19.98 -21.52
N ALA A 10 -2.64 -21.15 -21.91
CA ALA A 10 -2.00 -22.00 -22.93
C ALA A 10 -2.34 -21.69 -24.42
N LEU A 11 -3.19 -20.70 -24.74
CA LEU A 11 -3.73 -20.56 -26.11
C LEU A 11 -3.14 -19.43 -26.99
N PHE A 12 -2.09 -18.71 -26.57
CA PHE A 12 -1.74 -17.43 -27.22
C PHE A 12 -0.28 -17.19 -27.67
N LEU A 13 0.55 -18.23 -27.76
CA LEU A 13 1.92 -18.09 -28.27
C LEU A 13 2.05 -18.70 -29.67
N SER A 14 2.03 -17.88 -30.73
CA SER A 14 2.76 -18.25 -31.95
C SER A 14 3.13 -17.07 -32.87
N VAL A 15 4.38 -17.18 -33.34
CA VAL A 15 5.04 -16.54 -34.50
C VAL A 15 5.61 -15.13 -34.33
N SER A 16 6.86 -15.08 -33.88
CA SER A 16 7.81 -13.98 -34.12
C SER A 16 8.76 -14.35 -35.27
N THR A 17 8.73 -13.61 -36.38
CA THR A 17 9.76 -13.67 -37.43
C THR A 17 10.76 -12.51 -37.23
N PRO A 18 12.08 -12.76 -37.17
CA PRO A 18 13.06 -11.69 -37.08
C PRO A 18 13.39 -11.13 -38.47
N PHE A 19 13.38 -9.79 -38.59
CA PHE A 19 13.84 -9.04 -39.76
C PHE A 19 14.89 -8.03 -39.33
N TRP A 20 16.17 -8.37 -39.44
CA TRP A 20 17.29 -7.46 -39.20
C TRP A 20 18.46 -7.81 -40.13
N GLY A 21 19.26 -6.80 -40.50
CA GLY A 21 20.50 -7.01 -41.24
C GLY A 21 21.58 -6.02 -40.85
N VAL A 22 22.62 -6.49 -40.13
CA VAL A 22 24.05 -6.13 -40.14
C VAL A 22 24.81 -7.24 -39.37
N ASN A 23 26.05 -7.60 -39.76
CA ASN A 23 27.00 -8.57 -39.15
C ASN A 23 26.54 -10.04 -38.95
N ALA A 24 26.72 -10.82 -40.01
CA ALA A 24 26.23 -12.20 -40.13
C ALA A 24 26.81 -13.25 -39.15
N SER A 25 27.96 -13.01 -38.49
CA SER A 25 28.58 -14.02 -37.60
C SER A 25 28.05 -13.97 -36.17
N GLU A 26 27.81 -12.78 -35.62
CA GLU A 26 27.27 -12.61 -34.26
C GLU A 26 25.77 -12.94 -34.22
N ASP A 27 25.02 -12.54 -35.25
CA ASP A 27 23.60 -12.92 -35.44
C ASP A 27 23.41 -14.45 -35.54
N MET A 28 24.39 -15.17 -36.09
CA MET A 28 24.29 -16.62 -36.26
C MET A 28 24.42 -17.36 -34.93
N GLN A 29 25.27 -16.90 -34.02
CA GLN A 29 25.40 -17.49 -32.69
C GLN A 29 24.17 -17.16 -31.83
N TYR A 30 23.71 -15.91 -31.86
CA TYR A 30 22.49 -15.49 -31.16
C TYR A 30 21.28 -16.30 -31.60
N SER A 31 21.06 -16.44 -32.92
CA SER A 31 19.91 -17.18 -33.47
C SER A 31 19.94 -18.68 -33.17
N ALA A 32 21.12 -19.31 -33.14
CA ALA A 32 21.24 -20.73 -32.82
C ALA A 32 20.88 -21.03 -31.36
N VAL A 33 21.35 -20.20 -30.42
CA VAL A 33 21.08 -20.38 -28.99
C VAL A 33 19.65 -19.96 -28.64
N LEU A 34 19.13 -18.90 -29.27
CA LEU A 34 17.71 -18.52 -29.17
C LEU A 34 16.80 -19.69 -29.60
N ARG A 35 17.10 -20.31 -30.75
CA ARG A 35 16.37 -21.49 -31.21
C ARG A 35 16.44 -22.66 -30.22
N GLN A 36 17.57 -22.86 -29.56
CA GLN A 36 17.69 -23.88 -28.52
C GLN A 36 16.77 -23.59 -27.33
N ALA A 37 16.74 -22.34 -26.85
CA ALA A 37 15.83 -21.93 -25.77
C ALA A 37 14.36 -22.14 -26.15
N THR A 38 13.97 -21.73 -27.37
CA THR A 38 12.61 -21.96 -27.89
C THR A 38 12.26 -23.45 -27.97
N ILE A 39 13.21 -24.32 -28.34
CA ILE A 39 12.97 -25.78 -28.34
C ILE A 39 12.71 -26.30 -26.92
N TYR A 40 13.44 -25.80 -25.92
CA TYR A 40 13.19 -26.17 -24.51
C TYR A 40 11.84 -25.66 -24.01
N GLU A 41 11.49 -24.42 -24.36
CA GLU A 41 10.18 -23.82 -24.07
C GLU A 41 9.04 -24.63 -24.69
N GLU A 42 9.10 -24.93 -25.99
CA GLU A 42 8.12 -25.76 -26.70
C GLU A 42 8.02 -27.18 -26.12
N ALA A 43 9.11 -27.69 -25.51
CA ALA A 43 9.14 -28.98 -24.82
C ALA A 43 8.63 -28.92 -23.37
N GLY A 44 8.27 -27.73 -22.85
CA GLY A 44 7.88 -27.51 -21.45
C GLY A 44 9.04 -27.62 -20.46
N MET A 45 10.28 -27.62 -20.94
CA MET A 45 11.52 -27.64 -20.17
C MET A 45 11.90 -26.22 -19.76
N LEU A 46 11.05 -25.62 -18.91
CA LEU A 46 11.08 -24.18 -18.61
C LEU A 46 12.37 -23.75 -17.89
N ASP A 47 12.94 -24.59 -17.02
CA ASP A 47 14.21 -24.30 -16.34
C ASP A 47 15.39 -24.27 -17.32
N GLU A 48 15.45 -25.25 -18.21
CA GLU A 48 16.49 -25.32 -19.24
C GLU A 48 16.39 -24.17 -20.23
N ALA A 49 15.17 -23.74 -20.58
CA ALA A 49 14.94 -22.56 -21.40
C ALA A 49 15.44 -21.28 -20.70
N ILE A 50 15.08 -21.08 -19.42
CA ILE A 50 15.56 -19.95 -18.60
C ILE A 50 17.09 -19.94 -18.53
N ASP A 51 17.72 -21.09 -18.25
CA ASP A 51 19.18 -21.21 -18.17
C ASP A 51 19.87 -20.82 -19.47
N VAL A 52 19.30 -21.19 -20.63
CA VAL A 52 19.83 -20.82 -21.93
C VAL A 52 19.68 -19.31 -22.17
N TYR A 53 18.53 -18.72 -21.86
CA TYR A 53 18.32 -17.28 -21.98
C TYR A 53 19.21 -16.46 -21.03
N GLN A 54 19.41 -16.90 -19.79
CA GLN A 54 20.32 -16.24 -18.84
C GLN A 54 21.77 -16.29 -19.30
N LYS A 55 22.21 -17.39 -19.92
CA LYS A 55 23.54 -17.47 -20.55
C LYS A 55 23.68 -16.47 -21.70
N LEU A 56 22.62 -16.27 -22.49
CA LEU A 56 22.60 -15.25 -23.53
C LEU A 56 22.69 -13.84 -22.97
N LEU A 57 21.97 -13.53 -21.88
CA LEU A 57 22.02 -12.23 -21.22
C LEU A 57 23.41 -11.83 -20.70
N ASN A 58 24.29 -12.80 -20.45
CA ASN A 58 25.67 -12.55 -20.04
C ASN A 58 26.61 -12.20 -21.21
N GLY A 59 26.12 -12.24 -22.46
CA GLY A 59 26.87 -11.88 -23.67
C GLY A 59 26.80 -10.39 -24.04
N GLU A 60 27.47 -10.02 -25.12
CA GLU A 60 27.34 -8.68 -25.71
C GLU A 60 26.02 -8.62 -26.50
N LEU A 61 25.05 -7.87 -25.98
CA LEU A 61 23.72 -7.70 -26.57
C LEU A 61 23.41 -6.22 -26.78
N THR A 62 22.62 -5.92 -27.81
CA THR A 62 21.99 -4.60 -27.91
C THR A 62 20.92 -4.45 -26.83
N SER A 63 20.57 -3.20 -26.48
CA SER A 63 19.50 -2.92 -25.51
C SER A 63 18.18 -3.61 -25.90
N ASP A 64 17.84 -3.61 -27.19
CA ASP A 64 16.63 -4.27 -27.68
C ASP A 64 16.68 -5.79 -27.51
N GLN A 65 17.81 -6.43 -27.85
CA GLN A 65 17.99 -7.88 -27.64
C GLN A 65 17.88 -8.24 -26.16
N GLN A 66 18.51 -7.44 -25.29
CA GLN A 66 18.42 -7.63 -23.85
C GLN A 66 16.97 -7.53 -23.36
N ASN A 67 16.21 -6.54 -23.83
CA ASN A 67 14.81 -6.35 -23.45
C ASN A 67 13.90 -7.49 -23.95
N PHE A 68 14.14 -8.03 -25.14
CA PHE A 68 13.41 -9.22 -25.62
C PHE A 68 13.73 -10.46 -24.78
N LEU A 69 15.00 -10.71 -24.47
CA LEU A 69 15.38 -11.85 -23.62
C LEU A 69 14.81 -11.74 -22.20
N LEU A 70 14.83 -10.54 -21.61
CA LEU A 70 14.18 -10.31 -20.31
C LEU A 70 12.67 -10.56 -20.40
N TYR A 71 12.01 -10.10 -21.46
CA TYR A 71 10.59 -10.39 -21.69
C TYR A 71 10.31 -11.90 -21.80
N ASP A 72 11.12 -12.64 -22.54
CA ASP A 72 10.96 -14.09 -22.71
C ASP A 72 11.20 -14.83 -21.38
N ILE A 73 12.25 -14.48 -20.62
CA ILE A 73 12.51 -15.05 -19.28
C ILE A 73 11.34 -14.75 -18.32
N GLY A 74 10.83 -13.52 -18.31
CA GLY A 74 9.68 -13.17 -17.48
C GLY A 74 8.44 -14.00 -17.83
N THR A 75 8.24 -14.29 -19.12
CA THR A 75 7.14 -15.13 -19.61
C THR A 75 7.31 -16.58 -19.15
N LEU A 76 8.52 -17.14 -19.21
CA LEU A 76 8.80 -18.48 -18.67
C LEU A 76 8.55 -18.57 -17.16
N TYR A 77 8.92 -17.54 -16.38
CA TYR A 77 8.60 -17.51 -14.95
C TYR A 77 7.10 -17.43 -14.69
N LEU A 78 6.37 -16.69 -15.51
CA LEU A 78 4.91 -16.62 -15.43
C LEU A 78 4.28 -18.00 -15.71
N GLU A 79 4.76 -18.74 -16.71
CA GLU A 79 4.32 -20.11 -17.01
C GLU A 79 4.65 -21.11 -15.89
N LYS A 80 5.79 -20.92 -15.21
CA LYS A 80 6.16 -21.68 -14.01
C LYS A 80 5.31 -21.32 -12.77
N ASN A 81 4.45 -20.31 -12.85
CA ASN A 81 3.75 -19.71 -11.70
C ASN A 81 4.69 -19.10 -10.64
N ASP A 82 5.93 -18.76 -11.01
CA ASP A 82 6.85 -18.01 -10.15
C ASP A 82 6.62 -16.51 -10.37
N TYR A 83 5.46 -16.03 -9.90
CA TYR A 83 4.96 -14.69 -10.21
C TYR A 83 5.88 -13.57 -9.68
N ASN A 84 6.55 -13.78 -8.55
CA ASN A 84 7.49 -12.79 -8.00
C ASN A 84 8.66 -12.55 -8.95
N LYS A 85 9.30 -13.62 -9.46
CA LYS A 85 10.37 -13.49 -10.43
C LYS A 85 9.88 -12.96 -11.77
N ALA A 86 8.68 -13.36 -12.20
CA ALA A 86 8.08 -12.80 -13.42
C ALA A 86 7.93 -11.27 -13.31
N ILE A 87 7.38 -10.78 -12.20
CA ILE A 87 7.25 -9.34 -11.93
C ILE A 87 8.61 -8.66 -11.91
N GLU A 88 9.58 -9.20 -11.17
CA GLU A 88 10.95 -8.66 -11.09
C GLU A 88 11.58 -8.51 -12.49
N VAL A 89 11.56 -9.59 -13.27
CA VAL A 89 12.17 -9.62 -14.61
C VAL A 89 11.43 -8.67 -15.56
N PHE A 90 10.10 -8.71 -15.62
CA PHE A 90 9.34 -7.76 -16.44
C PHE A 90 9.59 -6.29 -16.04
N SER A 91 9.78 -6.02 -14.75
CA SER A 91 10.03 -4.66 -14.25
C SER A 91 11.42 -4.15 -14.63
N SER A 92 12.36 -5.05 -14.95
CA SER A 92 13.71 -4.71 -15.41
C SER A 92 13.81 -4.34 -16.89
N VAL A 93 12.76 -4.61 -17.69
CA VAL A 93 12.73 -4.27 -19.11
C VAL A 93 12.66 -2.74 -19.29
N GLN A 94 13.63 -2.16 -19.99
CA GLN A 94 13.63 -0.72 -20.28
C GLN A 94 12.56 -0.42 -21.32
N LYS A 95 11.58 0.44 -21.00
CA LYS A 95 10.44 0.72 -21.89
C LYS A 95 10.73 1.82 -22.92
N ASP A 96 11.69 2.69 -22.63
CA ASP A 96 12.01 3.84 -23.48
C ASP A 96 12.69 3.40 -24.78
N GLY A 97 12.20 3.91 -25.91
CA GLY A 97 12.72 3.58 -27.24
C GLY A 97 12.35 2.18 -27.76
N GLN A 98 11.59 1.40 -26.99
CA GLN A 98 11.16 0.06 -27.42
C GLN A 98 9.99 0.09 -28.41
N SER A 99 9.84 -1.00 -29.17
CA SER A 99 8.69 -1.19 -30.04
C SER A 99 7.39 -1.15 -29.24
N PRO A 100 6.36 -0.39 -29.68
CA PRO A 100 5.04 -0.38 -29.03
C PRO A 100 4.45 -1.78 -28.81
N LEU A 101 4.73 -2.72 -29.72
CA LEU A 101 4.29 -4.11 -29.61
C LEU A 101 4.91 -4.83 -28.40
N LEU A 102 6.21 -4.60 -28.14
CA LEU A 102 6.87 -5.17 -26.96
C LEU A 102 6.29 -4.54 -25.68
N VAL A 103 6.07 -3.22 -25.67
CA VAL A 103 5.50 -2.51 -24.52
C VAL A 103 4.07 -3.00 -24.21
N ILE A 104 3.24 -3.23 -25.22
CA ILE A 104 1.90 -3.81 -25.08
C ILE A 104 2.00 -5.20 -24.43
N ARG A 105 2.81 -6.10 -24.98
CA ARG A 105 3.00 -7.46 -24.48
C ARG A 105 3.57 -7.50 -23.06
N LEU A 106 4.53 -6.64 -22.77
CA LEU A 106 5.15 -6.51 -21.47
C LEU A 106 4.12 -6.10 -20.41
N ASN A 107 3.34 -5.04 -20.67
CA ASN A 107 2.34 -4.58 -19.72
C ASN A 107 1.21 -5.61 -19.54
N ARG A 108 0.83 -6.35 -20.61
CA ARG A 108 -0.09 -7.48 -20.49
C ARG A 108 0.41 -8.54 -19.51
N ASN A 109 1.61 -9.06 -19.75
CA ASN A 109 2.15 -10.16 -18.95
C ASN A 109 2.48 -9.72 -17.52
N LEU A 110 2.94 -8.48 -17.33
CA LEU A 110 3.10 -7.89 -16.00
C LEU A 110 1.76 -7.80 -15.26
N GLY A 111 0.69 -7.39 -15.96
CA GLY A 111 -0.66 -7.36 -15.41
C GLY A 111 -1.16 -8.75 -14.99
N ILE A 112 -0.94 -9.75 -15.84
CA ILE A 112 -1.29 -11.15 -15.55
C ILE A 112 -0.47 -11.70 -14.37
N ALA A 113 0.82 -11.38 -14.27
CA ALA A 113 1.68 -11.83 -13.18
C ALA A 113 1.20 -11.31 -11.82
N HIS A 114 0.94 -10.00 -11.72
CA HIS A 114 0.39 -9.39 -10.51
C HIS A 114 -1.00 -9.96 -10.17
N TYR A 115 -1.90 -10.08 -11.16
CA TYR A 115 -3.23 -10.64 -10.92
C TYR A 115 -3.15 -12.08 -10.42
N SER A 116 -2.30 -12.92 -11.02
CA SER A 116 -2.15 -14.32 -10.64
C SER A 116 -1.54 -14.48 -9.25
N LYS A 117 -0.56 -13.64 -8.89
CA LYS A 117 -0.02 -13.55 -7.53
C LYS A 117 -1.11 -13.21 -6.50
N ALA A 118 -1.91 -12.19 -6.79
CA ALA A 118 -3.04 -11.81 -5.95
C ALA A 118 -4.04 -12.97 -5.75
N ILE A 119 -4.40 -13.67 -6.83
CA ILE A 119 -5.30 -14.84 -6.76
C ILE A 119 -4.67 -16.00 -5.97
N GLN A 120 -3.36 -16.23 -6.09
CA GLN A 120 -2.64 -17.25 -5.34
C GLN A 120 -2.76 -17.00 -3.82
N ILE A 121 -2.51 -15.77 -3.37
CA ILE A 121 -2.64 -15.39 -1.95
C ILE A 121 -4.10 -15.52 -1.49
N LEU A 122 -5.07 -15.09 -2.31
CA LEU A 122 -6.50 -15.24 -2.01
C LEU A 122 -7.00 -16.68 -1.97
N SER A 123 -6.27 -17.61 -2.60
CA SER A 123 -6.62 -19.04 -2.56
C SER A 123 -6.27 -19.72 -1.22
N GLY A 124 -5.49 -19.05 -0.35
CA GLY A 124 -5.22 -19.49 1.01
C GLY A 124 -6.47 -19.57 1.90
N GLN A 125 -6.44 -20.39 2.96
CA GLN A 125 -7.62 -20.64 3.80
C GLN A 125 -7.95 -19.50 4.78
N LYS A 126 -6.98 -18.66 5.13
CA LYS A 126 -7.17 -17.49 6.00
C LYS A 126 -6.17 -16.42 5.60
N GLN A 127 -6.68 -15.29 5.12
CA GLN A 127 -5.86 -14.11 4.87
C GLN A 127 -5.85 -13.23 6.11
N THR A 128 -4.65 -12.85 6.53
CA THR A 128 -4.40 -11.76 7.46
C THR A 128 -4.66 -10.42 6.79
N LEU A 129 -4.89 -9.36 7.59
CA LEU A 129 -5.06 -8.01 7.06
C LEU A 129 -3.86 -7.55 6.21
N GLU A 130 -2.64 -7.97 6.57
CA GLU A 130 -1.44 -7.60 5.83
C GLU A 130 -1.36 -8.31 4.47
N GLU A 131 -1.66 -9.61 4.42
CA GLU A 131 -1.79 -10.33 3.14
C GLU A 131 -2.88 -9.72 2.25
N MET A 132 -3.99 -9.27 2.82
CA MET A 132 -5.02 -8.58 2.03
C MET A 132 -4.54 -7.23 1.48
N LYS A 133 -3.73 -6.47 2.23
CA LYS A 133 -3.12 -5.24 1.70
C LYS A 133 -2.15 -5.55 0.57
N GLU A 134 -1.36 -6.62 0.69
CA GLU A 134 -0.49 -7.09 -0.39
C GLU A 134 -1.29 -7.47 -1.64
N VAL A 135 -2.37 -8.24 -1.48
CA VAL A 135 -3.26 -8.60 -2.59
C VAL A 135 -3.86 -7.35 -3.23
N LEU A 136 -4.31 -6.35 -2.46
CA LEU A 136 -4.81 -5.08 -3.01
C LEU A 136 -3.73 -4.35 -3.82
N TYR A 137 -2.48 -4.35 -3.34
CA TYR A 137 -1.36 -3.76 -4.06
C TYR A 137 -1.13 -4.46 -5.40
N ASP A 138 -1.11 -5.80 -5.41
CA ASP A 138 -0.92 -6.58 -6.64
C ASP A 138 -2.09 -6.39 -7.61
N LEU A 139 -3.34 -6.42 -7.15
CA LEU A 139 -4.50 -6.14 -8.01
C LEU A 139 -4.46 -4.74 -8.63
N ARG A 140 -4.08 -3.71 -7.87
CA ARG A 140 -3.94 -2.33 -8.41
C ARG A 140 -2.78 -2.21 -9.40
N SER A 141 -1.69 -2.92 -9.15
CA SER A 141 -0.56 -3.00 -10.07
C SER A 141 -0.96 -3.70 -11.38
N ALA A 142 -1.77 -4.76 -11.29
CA ALA A 142 -2.35 -5.43 -12.45
C ALA A 142 -3.23 -4.49 -13.27
N LEU A 143 -4.16 -3.77 -12.62
CA LEU A 143 -5.04 -2.81 -13.29
C LEU A 143 -4.23 -1.71 -14.00
N THR A 144 -3.21 -1.18 -13.33
CA THR A 144 -2.34 -0.14 -13.88
C THR A 144 -1.60 -0.64 -15.12
N ALA A 145 -1.10 -1.87 -15.09
CA ALA A 145 -0.45 -2.48 -16.25
C ALA A 145 -1.43 -2.66 -17.42
N PHE A 146 -2.65 -3.14 -17.18
CA PHE A 146 -3.67 -3.29 -18.22
C PHE A 146 -4.17 -1.95 -18.80
N VAL A 147 -4.23 -0.89 -17.99
CA VAL A 147 -4.54 0.47 -18.47
C VAL A 147 -3.41 0.99 -19.36
N LYS A 148 -2.15 0.75 -18.99
CA LYS A 148 -0.99 1.14 -19.80
C LYS A 148 -0.91 0.34 -21.11
N GLU A 149 -1.24 -0.96 -21.09
CA GLU A 149 -1.42 -1.75 -22.31
C GLU A 149 -2.46 -1.11 -23.23
N SER A 150 -3.62 -0.72 -22.69
CA SER A 150 -4.70 -0.09 -23.45
C SER A 150 -4.25 1.23 -24.08
N SER A 151 -3.56 2.09 -23.32
CA SER A 151 -3.11 3.39 -23.83
C SER A 151 -2.07 3.22 -24.93
N THR A 152 -1.06 2.36 -24.75
CA THR A 152 -0.04 2.09 -25.78
C THR A 152 -0.65 1.46 -27.03
N TYR A 153 -1.64 0.58 -26.87
CA TYR A 153 -2.39 0.01 -27.98
C TYR A 153 -3.14 1.09 -28.78
N CYS A 154 -3.77 2.04 -28.10
CA CYS A 154 -4.46 3.16 -28.74
C CYS A 154 -3.50 4.09 -29.49
N GLU A 155 -2.38 4.47 -28.86
CA GLU A 155 -1.34 5.27 -29.52
C GLU A 155 -0.85 4.61 -30.81
N MET A 156 -0.63 3.29 -30.78
CA MET A 156 -0.24 2.52 -31.96
C MET A 156 -1.33 2.53 -33.04
N GLN A 157 -2.61 2.40 -32.69
CA GLN A 157 -3.72 2.47 -33.67
C GLN A 157 -3.85 3.85 -34.32
N ASP A 158 -3.70 4.92 -33.54
CA ASP A 158 -3.81 6.30 -34.02
C ASP A 158 -2.78 6.59 -35.13
N HIS A 159 -1.56 6.05 -34.98
CA HIS A 159 -0.51 6.14 -35.99
C HIS A 159 -0.82 5.37 -37.29
N HIS A 160 -1.64 4.32 -37.23
CA HIS A 160 -1.99 3.49 -38.40
C HIS A 160 -3.28 3.93 -39.12
N SER A 161 -4.06 4.86 -38.54
CA SER A 161 -5.16 5.58 -39.18
C SER A 161 -6.13 4.72 -40.01
N GLN A 162 -7.12 4.12 -39.33
CA GLN A 162 -8.49 4.09 -39.84
C GLN A 162 -9.38 4.79 -38.82
N SER A 163 -10.12 5.79 -39.31
CA SER A 163 -10.89 6.80 -38.56
C SER A 163 -11.98 6.21 -37.66
N GLY A 164 -11.60 5.72 -36.49
CA GLY A 164 -12.51 5.28 -35.44
C GLY A 164 -11.92 5.59 -34.07
N PRO A 165 -12.76 5.77 -33.04
CA PRO A 165 -12.27 5.85 -31.67
C PRO A 165 -11.52 4.56 -31.33
N CYS A 166 -10.34 4.68 -30.70
CA CYS A 166 -9.61 3.51 -30.22
C CYS A 166 -10.53 2.63 -29.36
N LYS A 167 -10.52 1.32 -29.64
CA LYS A 167 -11.19 0.33 -28.81
C LYS A 167 -10.17 -0.73 -28.41
N PRO A 168 -9.81 -0.82 -27.11
CA PRO A 168 -9.05 -1.96 -26.60
C PRO A 168 -9.73 -3.28 -26.95
N SER A 169 -8.93 -4.35 -27.05
CA SER A 169 -9.47 -5.70 -27.29
C SER A 169 -10.45 -6.11 -26.19
N GLN A 170 -11.49 -6.86 -26.54
CA GLN A 170 -12.52 -7.30 -25.60
C GLN A 170 -11.93 -8.09 -24.43
N GLU A 171 -10.90 -8.90 -24.68
CA GLU A 171 -10.18 -9.69 -23.68
C GLU A 171 -9.51 -8.82 -22.63
N LEU A 172 -8.89 -7.70 -23.05
CA LEU A 172 -8.25 -6.75 -22.16
C LEU A 172 -9.26 -6.04 -21.27
N LEU A 173 -10.42 -5.67 -21.83
CA LEU A 173 -11.53 -5.09 -21.05
C LEU A 173 -12.03 -6.10 -20.00
N GLN A 174 -12.19 -7.37 -20.37
CA GLN A 174 -12.58 -8.43 -19.43
C GLN A 174 -11.56 -8.62 -18.29
N LEU A 175 -10.26 -8.56 -18.59
CA LEU A 175 -9.22 -8.61 -17.56
C LEU A 175 -9.29 -7.41 -16.62
N GLN A 176 -9.45 -6.19 -17.16
CA GLN A 176 -9.62 -5.00 -16.32
C GLN A 176 -10.84 -5.10 -15.41
N ASP A 177 -11.96 -5.58 -15.93
CA ASP A 177 -13.19 -5.71 -15.15
C ASP A 177 -13.06 -6.80 -14.07
N ALA A 178 -12.43 -7.94 -14.38
CA ALA A 178 -12.13 -8.98 -13.39
C ALA A 178 -11.24 -8.46 -12.25
N VAL A 179 -10.22 -7.65 -12.57
CA VAL A 179 -9.36 -7.01 -11.57
C VAL A 179 -10.15 -6.00 -10.73
N LYS A 180 -10.95 -5.12 -11.35
CA LYS A 180 -11.78 -4.14 -10.62
C LYS A 180 -12.75 -4.82 -9.65
N ILE A 181 -13.43 -5.88 -10.09
CA ILE A 181 -14.33 -6.67 -9.23
C ILE A 181 -13.56 -7.28 -8.05
N SER A 182 -12.36 -7.80 -8.31
CA SER A 182 -11.50 -8.38 -7.26
C SER A 182 -11.05 -7.31 -6.25
N ILE A 183 -10.68 -6.11 -6.72
CA ILE A 183 -10.33 -4.97 -5.86
C ILE A 183 -11.52 -4.59 -4.98
N ALA A 184 -12.71 -4.40 -5.56
CA ALA A 184 -13.90 -4.01 -4.81
C ALA A 184 -14.27 -5.06 -3.74
N SER A 185 -14.29 -6.35 -4.12
CA SER A 185 -14.57 -7.45 -3.19
C SER A 185 -13.56 -7.54 -2.05
N LEU A 186 -12.28 -7.29 -2.33
CA LEU A 186 -11.23 -7.35 -1.32
C LEU A 186 -11.23 -6.10 -0.43
N GLN A 187 -11.49 -4.92 -0.97
CA GLN A 187 -11.65 -3.70 -0.19
C GLN A 187 -12.76 -3.84 0.84
N ASP A 188 -13.92 -4.40 0.46
CA ASP A 188 -15.00 -4.72 1.40
C ASP A 188 -14.51 -5.67 2.52
N THR A 189 -13.69 -6.67 2.19
CA THR A 189 -13.13 -7.60 3.19
C THR A 189 -12.10 -6.93 4.10
N VAL A 190 -11.23 -6.08 3.55
CA VAL A 190 -10.23 -5.29 4.30
C VAL A 190 -10.92 -4.29 5.22
N ILE A 191 -11.97 -3.63 4.75
CA ILE A 191 -12.80 -2.74 5.57
C ILE A 191 -13.49 -3.55 6.66
N LYS A 192 -14.06 -4.73 6.36
CA LYS A 192 -14.69 -5.61 7.37
C LYS A 192 -13.73 -6.00 8.49
N GLN A 193 -12.52 -6.44 8.14
CA GLN A 193 -11.53 -6.88 9.12
C GLN A 193 -10.89 -5.71 9.85
N GLY A 194 -10.49 -4.67 9.11
CA GLY A 194 -9.87 -3.47 9.67
C GLY A 194 -10.82 -2.65 10.54
N ALA A 195 -12.11 -2.58 10.18
CA ALA A 195 -13.11 -1.88 10.99
C ALA A 195 -13.20 -2.48 12.40
N ALA A 196 -13.03 -3.80 12.58
CA ALA A 196 -13.05 -4.38 13.92
C ALA A 196 -12.02 -3.73 14.86
N ASP A 197 -10.87 -3.32 14.33
CA ASP A 197 -9.75 -2.78 15.09
C ASP A 197 -9.74 -1.24 15.21
N LEU A 198 -10.47 -0.51 14.36
CA LEU A 198 -10.50 0.96 14.38
C LEU A 198 -11.14 1.53 15.65
N ALA A 199 -10.64 2.64 16.17
CA ALA A 199 -11.32 3.31 17.28
C ALA A 199 -12.60 4.02 16.80
N LEU A 200 -13.58 4.28 17.67
CA LEU A 200 -14.79 5.04 17.30
C LEU A 200 -14.44 6.45 16.78
N GLU A 201 -13.35 7.00 17.29
CA GLU A 201 -12.74 8.26 16.89
C GLU A 201 -12.32 8.27 15.41
N GLU A 202 -12.03 7.09 14.85
CA GLU A 202 -11.64 6.90 13.45
C GLU A 202 -12.84 6.47 12.58
N GLU A 203 -13.65 5.53 13.06
CA GLU A 203 -14.77 4.98 12.29
C GLU A 203 -15.86 6.02 11.99
N ILE A 204 -16.23 6.87 12.95
CA ILE A 204 -17.35 7.81 12.78
C ILE A 204 -17.00 8.89 11.74
N PRO A 205 -15.81 9.53 11.77
CA PRO A 205 -15.38 10.41 10.69
C PRO A 205 -15.36 9.73 9.32
N TRP A 206 -14.97 8.46 9.25
CA TRP A 206 -14.99 7.70 7.98
C TRP A 206 -16.41 7.51 7.45
N LEU A 207 -17.37 7.19 8.31
CA LEU A 207 -18.79 7.11 7.94
C LEU A 207 -19.35 8.46 7.49
N TYR A 208 -18.99 9.53 8.20
CA TYR A 208 -19.39 10.90 7.85
C TYR A 208 -18.89 11.28 6.45
N ASP A 209 -17.63 10.99 6.18
CA ASP A 209 -17.02 11.28 4.90
C ASP A 209 -17.54 10.38 3.78
N SER A 210 -17.78 9.09 4.05
CA SER A 210 -18.35 8.19 3.04
C SER A 210 -19.71 8.70 2.58
N LEU A 211 -20.55 9.21 3.50
CA LEU A 211 -21.82 9.85 3.13
C LEU A 211 -21.63 11.08 2.24
N ASN A 212 -20.56 11.85 2.44
CA ASN A 212 -20.22 12.97 1.56
C ASN A 212 -19.87 12.48 0.15
N ASP A 213 -19.08 11.41 0.05
CA ASP A 213 -18.74 10.80 -1.23
C ASP A 213 -20.00 10.29 -1.94
N LEU A 214 -20.94 9.68 -1.21
CA LEU A 214 -22.23 9.26 -1.77
C LEU A 214 -23.06 10.42 -2.31
N ILE A 215 -23.06 11.57 -1.62
CA ILE A 215 -23.77 12.77 -2.07
C ILE A 215 -23.15 13.30 -3.36
N ILE A 216 -21.82 13.35 -3.46
CA ILE A 216 -21.09 13.81 -4.66
C ILE A 216 -21.38 12.89 -5.86
N GLU A 217 -21.37 11.57 -5.66
CA GLU A 217 -21.69 10.60 -6.72
C GLU A 217 -23.13 10.76 -7.21
N ILE A 218 -24.09 11.01 -6.31
CA ILE A 218 -25.47 11.30 -6.72
C ILE A 218 -25.55 12.62 -7.49
N ASP A 219 -24.88 13.68 -7.05
CA ASP A 219 -24.85 14.95 -7.79
C ASP A 219 -24.25 14.78 -9.19
N PHE A 220 -23.28 13.87 -9.36
CA PHE A 220 -22.76 13.47 -10.67
C PHE A 220 -23.81 12.71 -11.51
N ILE A 221 -24.51 11.74 -10.93
CA ILE A 221 -25.59 10.99 -11.61
C ILE A 221 -26.72 11.93 -12.04
N GLU A 222 -27.05 12.92 -11.20
CA GLU A 222 -28.07 13.94 -11.46
C GLU A 222 -27.60 15.03 -12.43
N SER A 223 -26.31 15.06 -12.78
CA SER A 223 -25.75 16.09 -13.66
C SER A 223 -26.47 16.12 -15.00
N PRO A 224 -26.89 17.31 -15.49
CA PRO A 224 -27.55 17.43 -16.80
C PRO A 224 -26.63 17.04 -17.97
N SER A 225 -25.32 16.92 -17.72
CA SER A 225 -24.33 16.51 -18.73
C SER A 225 -24.28 14.99 -18.95
N LEU A 226 -24.86 14.19 -18.05
CA LEU A 226 -24.81 12.73 -18.13
C LEU A 226 -25.98 12.20 -18.96
N GLU A 227 -25.67 11.38 -19.96
CA GLU A 227 -26.68 10.73 -20.81
C GLU A 227 -27.55 9.75 -20.00
N GLU A 228 -28.85 9.75 -20.24
CA GLU A 228 -29.82 8.95 -19.46
C GLU A 228 -29.49 7.44 -19.45
N SER A 229 -29.00 6.91 -20.58
CA SER A 229 -28.57 5.51 -20.70
C SER A 229 -27.41 5.17 -19.77
N LYS A 230 -26.52 6.14 -19.51
CA LYS A 230 -25.37 6.00 -18.63
C LYS A 230 -25.75 6.21 -17.17
N LYS A 231 -26.72 7.09 -16.88
CA LYS A 231 -27.22 7.29 -15.50
C LYS A 231 -27.67 5.98 -14.87
N LEU A 232 -28.47 5.19 -15.59
CA LEU A 232 -28.96 3.91 -15.08
C LEU A 232 -27.82 2.90 -14.83
N GLN A 233 -26.80 2.90 -15.68
CA GLN A 233 -25.62 2.04 -15.52
C GLN A 233 -24.79 2.47 -14.30
N TYR A 234 -24.53 3.77 -14.14
CA TYR A 234 -23.82 4.30 -12.97
C TYR A 234 -24.61 4.06 -11.68
N LEU A 235 -25.93 4.25 -11.71
CA LEU A 235 -26.79 3.98 -10.56
C LEU A 235 -26.73 2.50 -10.15
N HIS A 236 -26.84 1.57 -11.11
CA HIS A 236 -26.74 0.14 -10.82
C HIS A 236 -25.36 -0.24 -10.27
N LEU A 237 -24.28 0.28 -10.86
CA LEU A 237 -22.92 0.08 -10.36
C LEU A 237 -22.80 0.58 -8.92
N PHE A 238 -23.22 1.82 -8.69
CA PHE A 238 -23.15 2.45 -7.39
C PHE A 238 -23.92 1.69 -6.32
N VAL A 239 -25.16 1.27 -6.61
CA VAL A 239 -26.00 0.44 -5.75
C VAL A 239 -25.30 -0.88 -5.40
N SER A 240 -24.59 -1.49 -6.35
CA SER A 240 -23.87 -2.74 -6.10
C SER A 240 -22.64 -2.59 -5.19
N GLU A 241 -22.06 -1.39 -5.12
CA GLU A 241 -20.87 -1.09 -4.30
C GLU A 241 -21.22 -0.64 -2.88
N GLN A 242 -22.44 -0.14 -2.65
CA GLN A 242 -22.88 0.37 -1.34
C GLN A 242 -22.77 -0.60 -0.15
N PRO A 243 -23.01 -1.92 -0.29
CA PRO A 243 -22.92 -2.86 0.83
C PRO A 243 -21.54 -2.86 1.53
N SER A 244 -20.49 -2.33 0.89
CA SER A 244 -19.13 -2.24 1.44
C SER A 244 -19.00 -1.41 2.71
N TRP A 245 -19.95 -0.49 2.99
CA TRP A 245 -19.92 0.35 4.18
C TRP A 245 -20.72 -0.23 5.36
N GLN A 246 -21.63 -1.18 5.13
CA GLN A 246 -22.42 -1.82 6.20
C GLN A 246 -21.58 -2.43 7.34
N PRO A 247 -20.41 -3.03 7.08
CA PRO A 247 -19.53 -3.54 8.13
C PRO A 247 -19.08 -2.47 9.11
N LEU A 248 -18.74 -1.28 8.60
CA LEU A 248 -18.30 -0.16 9.42
C LEU A 248 -19.45 0.33 10.29
N TRP A 249 -20.66 0.47 9.74
CA TRP A 249 -21.87 0.79 10.51
C TRP A 249 -22.14 -0.22 11.63
N ARG A 250 -22.00 -1.53 11.37
CA ARG A 250 -22.21 -2.58 12.39
C ARG A 250 -21.11 -2.57 13.46
N SER A 251 -19.86 -2.35 13.06
CA SER A 251 -18.72 -2.23 13.99
C SER A 251 -18.94 -1.06 14.96
N SER A 252 -19.25 0.12 14.41
CA SER A 252 -19.51 1.32 15.22
C SER A 252 -20.71 1.15 16.13
N GLU A 253 -21.79 0.55 15.65
CA GLU A 253 -22.97 0.22 16.47
C GLU A 253 -22.60 -0.66 17.67
N SER A 254 -21.86 -1.74 17.43
CA SER A 254 -21.42 -2.66 18.48
C SER A 254 -20.51 -1.97 19.50
N LYS A 255 -19.58 -1.13 19.04
CA LYS A 255 -18.67 -0.38 19.93
C LYS A 255 -19.43 0.64 20.77
N LEU A 256 -20.35 1.40 20.17
CA LEU A 256 -21.21 2.35 20.89
C LEU A 256 -22.09 1.66 21.94
N GLN A 257 -22.64 0.47 21.62
CA GLN A 257 -23.41 -0.33 22.58
C GLN A 257 -22.56 -0.80 23.78
N SER A 258 -21.26 -1.02 23.56
CA SER A 258 -20.33 -1.47 24.60
C SER A 258 -19.83 -0.34 25.52
N LEU A 259 -20.05 0.93 25.14
CA LEU A 259 -19.65 2.07 25.96
C LEU A 259 -20.42 2.09 27.29
N GLU A 260 -19.79 2.66 28.32
CA GLU A 260 -20.45 2.88 29.62
C GLU A 260 -21.73 3.69 29.43
N LYS A 261 -22.79 3.31 30.17
CA LYS A 261 -24.11 3.94 30.11
C LYS A 261 -24.13 5.33 30.78
N SER A 262 -23.38 6.27 30.22
CA SER A 262 -23.54 7.69 30.51
C SER A 262 -24.65 8.28 29.65
N GLU A 263 -25.30 9.35 30.13
CA GLU A 263 -26.32 10.09 29.37
C GLU A 263 -25.78 10.54 28.00
N LYS A 264 -24.53 11.03 27.99
CA LYS A 264 -23.80 11.40 26.77
C LYS A 264 -23.68 10.24 25.76
N ASN A 265 -23.30 9.06 26.22
CA ASN A 265 -23.10 7.89 25.36
C ASN A 265 -24.45 7.32 24.85
N LEU A 266 -25.49 7.35 25.69
CA LEU A 266 -26.84 6.96 25.30
C LEU A 266 -27.39 7.88 24.20
N GLU A 267 -27.17 9.19 24.34
CA GLU A 267 -27.56 10.17 23.33
C GLU A 267 -26.76 10.01 22.04
N ALA A 268 -25.44 9.77 22.14
CA ALA A 268 -24.61 9.47 20.96
C ALA A 268 -25.08 8.20 20.24
N PHE A 269 -25.44 7.14 20.96
CA PHE A 269 -25.99 5.92 20.38
C PHE A 269 -27.36 6.15 19.71
N ARG A 270 -28.22 6.99 20.32
CA ARG A 270 -29.50 7.39 19.72
C ARG A 270 -29.29 8.14 18.40
N LEU A 271 -28.40 9.13 18.38
CA LEU A 271 -28.04 9.86 17.16
C LEU A 271 -27.44 8.93 16.10
N PHE A 272 -26.56 8.02 16.49
CA PHE A 272 -25.98 7.02 15.57
C PHE A 272 -27.07 6.15 14.91
N THR A 273 -28.01 5.65 15.71
CA THR A 273 -29.13 4.83 15.22
C THR A 273 -29.97 5.60 14.20
N GLN A 274 -30.26 6.87 14.48
CA GLN A 274 -30.99 7.75 13.54
C GLN A 274 -30.19 8.02 12.26
N ALA A 275 -28.87 8.25 12.36
CA ALA A 275 -28.03 8.44 11.19
C ALA A 275 -28.01 7.17 10.32
N LYS A 276 -27.90 5.99 10.93
CA LYS A 276 -27.93 4.70 10.25
C LYS A 276 -29.27 4.45 9.54
N GLU A 277 -30.39 4.75 10.19
CA GLU A 277 -31.72 4.67 9.56
C GLU A 277 -31.82 5.57 8.33
N GLN A 278 -31.33 6.82 8.40
CA GLN A 278 -31.29 7.71 7.24
C GLN A 278 -30.37 7.19 6.12
N TYR A 279 -29.24 6.57 6.47
CA TYR A 279 -28.36 5.92 5.50
C TYR A 279 -29.07 4.74 4.80
N GLU A 280 -29.73 3.86 5.55
CA GLU A 280 -30.48 2.72 5.01
C GLU A 280 -31.64 3.18 4.11
N ASN A 281 -32.36 4.24 4.50
CA ASN A 281 -33.37 4.88 3.65
C ASN A 281 -32.75 5.44 2.35
N GLY A 282 -31.55 6.02 2.43
CA GLY A 282 -30.83 6.49 1.26
C GLY A 282 -30.49 5.36 0.28
N LEU A 283 -30.04 4.22 0.81
CA LEU A 283 -29.80 3.02 0.01
C LEU A 283 -31.07 2.49 -0.65
N GLN A 284 -32.17 2.43 0.10
CA GLN A 284 -33.46 1.98 -0.44
C GLN A 284 -33.95 2.91 -1.57
N ASN A 285 -33.84 4.22 -1.39
CA ASN A 285 -34.20 5.18 -2.43
C ASN A 285 -33.33 5.03 -3.70
N LEU A 286 -32.05 4.69 -3.59
CA LEU A 286 -31.23 4.37 -4.77
C LEU A 286 -31.71 3.10 -5.47
N HIS A 287 -32.06 2.06 -4.71
CA HIS A 287 -32.64 0.83 -5.26
C HIS A 287 -33.97 1.06 -5.99
N ASP A 288 -34.75 2.04 -5.53
CA ASP A 288 -36.04 2.41 -6.11
C ASP A 288 -35.92 3.46 -7.25
N ASP A 289 -34.70 3.70 -7.76
CA ASP A 289 -34.38 4.68 -8.81
C ASP A 289 -34.75 6.14 -8.44
N GLN A 290 -34.60 6.52 -7.16
CA GLN A 290 -34.91 7.85 -6.62
C GLN A 290 -33.68 8.60 -6.08
N PRO A 291 -32.73 9.03 -6.95
CA PRO A 291 -31.47 9.66 -6.53
C PRO A 291 -31.68 10.94 -5.70
N VAL A 292 -32.69 11.77 -6.02
CA VAL A 292 -32.99 12.99 -5.26
C VAL A 292 -33.29 12.69 -3.79
N LEU A 293 -34.13 11.67 -3.55
CA LEU A 293 -34.53 11.26 -2.20
C LEU A 293 -33.39 10.55 -1.48
N ALA A 294 -32.59 9.77 -2.20
CA ALA A 294 -31.36 9.20 -1.67
C ALA A 294 -30.39 10.29 -1.18
N ARG A 295 -30.14 11.33 -1.99
CA ARG A 295 -29.29 12.46 -1.60
C ARG A 295 -29.78 13.16 -0.35
N GLN A 296 -31.10 13.40 -0.24
CA GLN A 296 -31.70 14.01 0.94
C GLN A 296 -31.48 13.15 2.20
N ALA A 297 -31.68 11.84 2.09
CA ALA A 297 -31.48 10.91 3.19
C ALA A 297 -30.01 10.82 3.62
N PHE A 298 -29.06 10.74 2.68
CA PHE A 298 -27.62 10.78 3.01
C PHE A 298 -27.19 12.11 3.61
N THR A 299 -27.73 13.23 3.14
CA THR A 299 -27.49 14.57 3.72
C THR A 299 -27.99 14.63 5.16
N ALA A 300 -29.18 14.07 5.43
CA ALA A 300 -29.72 13.99 6.79
C ALA A 300 -28.85 13.10 7.69
N SER A 301 -28.47 11.91 7.22
CA SER A 301 -27.54 11.00 7.92
C SER A 301 -26.22 11.71 8.29
N LYS A 302 -25.61 12.39 7.31
CA LYS A 302 -24.36 13.14 7.48
C LYS A 302 -24.49 14.24 8.52
N HIS A 303 -25.60 14.98 8.50
CA HIS A 303 -25.89 16.02 9.49
C HIS A 303 -26.01 15.43 10.90
N ILE A 304 -26.72 14.31 11.06
CA ILE A 304 -26.88 13.63 12.36
C ILE A 304 -25.53 13.11 12.89
N LEU A 305 -24.69 12.52 12.03
CA LEU A 305 -23.33 12.12 12.42
C LEU A 305 -22.47 13.32 12.85
N SER A 306 -22.62 14.48 12.21
CA SER A 306 -21.94 15.71 12.63
C SER A 306 -22.32 16.11 14.06
N GLU A 307 -23.61 16.09 14.39
CA GLU A 307 -24.08 16.41 15.74
C GLU A 307 -23.61 15.38 16.78
N MET A 308 -23.59 14.09 16.40
CA MET A 308 -23.03 13.03 17.23
C MET A 308 -21.53 13.22 17.48
N MET A 309 -20.75 13.57 16.46
CA MET A 309 -19.32 13.84 16.60
C MET A 309 -19.07 15.05 17.49
N LYS A 310 -19.85 16.13 17.33
CA LYS A 310 -19.78 17.28 18.24
C LYS A 310 -20.07 16.86 19.68
N LEU A 311 -21.07 16.01 19.91
CA LEU A 311 -21.39 15.50 21.23
C LEU A 311 -20.22 14.68 21.81
N LEU A 312 -19.74 13.66 21.08
CA LEU A 312 -18.69 12.76 21.55
C LEU A 312 -17.36 13.48 21.77
N TYR A 313 -16.99 14.35 20.85
CA TYR A 313 -15.65 14.92 20.75
C TYR A 313 -15.60 16.42 21.04
N ALA A 314 -16.63 17.00 21.68
CA ALA A 314 -16.66 18.41 22.09
C ALA A 314 -15.41 18.86 22.86
N GLN A 315 -14.77 17.93 23.57
CA GLN A 315 -13.59 18.20 24.39
C GLN A 315 -12.28 18.21 23.60
N ASP A 316 -12.26 17.64 22.38
CA ASP A 316 -11.06 17.53 21.54
C ASP A 316 -11.39 17.76 20.05
N PRO A 317 -11.80 18.98 19.67
CA PRO A 317 -12.15 19.31 18.29
C PRO A 317 -10.95 19.24 17.33
N LEU A 318 -9.71 19.42 17.81
CA LEU A 318 -8.52 19.29 16.96
C LEU A 318 -8.37 17.84 16.51
N ARG A 319 -8.36 16.89 17.46
CA ARG A 319 -8.17 15.47 17.15
C ARG A 319 -9.24 14.97 16.19
N LEU A 320 -10.50 15.37 16.39
CA LEU A 320 -11.60 15.03 15.47
C LEU A 320 -11.34 15.51 14.04
N ASN A 321 -10.99 16.79 13.88
CA ASN A 321 -10.72 17.36 12.56
C ASN A 321 -9.50 16.72 11.90
N LEU A 322 -8.45 16.39 12.67
CA LEU A 322 -7.29 15.68 12.15
C LEU A 322 -7.63 14.26 11.69
N TYR A 323 -8.43 13.50 12.42
CA TYR A 323 -8.92 12.18 11.96
C TYR A 323 -9.71 12.30 10.66
N ARG A 324 -10.55 13.34 10.53
CA ARG A 324 -11.27 13.61 9.28
C ARG A 324 -10.31 13.89 8.13
N ILE A 325 -9.34 14.79 8.33
CA ILE A 325 -8.31 15.12 7.33
C ILE A 325 -7.51 13.87 6.93
N LEU A 326 -7.12 13.03 7.88
CA LEU A 326 -6.41 11.78 7.62
C LEU A 326 -7.27 10.75 6.89
N GLY A 327 -8.56 10.64 7.23
CA GLY A 327 -9.51 9.83 6.48
C GLY A 327 -9.55 10.24 5.01
N MET A 328 -9.60 11.55 4.74
CA MET A 328 -9.54 12.08 3.37
C MET A 328 -8.22 11.73 2.68
N TYR A 329 -7.06 11.92 3.33
CA TYR A 329 -5.77 11.50 2.77
C TYR A 329 -5.73 10.01 2.44
N LEU A 330 -6.16 9.15 3.36
CA LEU A 330 -6.14 7.70 3.18
C LEU A 330 -7.01 7.28 2.00
N ARG A 331 -8.20 7.85 1.83
CA ARG A 331 -9.04 7.60 0.65
C ARG A 331 -8.34 8.00 -0.64
N ILE A 332 -7.73 9.18 -0.69
CA ILE A 332 -7.03 9.66 -1.89
C ILE A 332 -5.81 8.80 -2.20
N VAL A 333 -4.99 8.48 -1.20
CA VAL A 333 -3.75 7.69 -1.36
C VAL A 333 -4.04 6.25 -1.79
N GLN A 334 -5.20 5.72 -1.44
CA GLN A 334 -5.68 4.42 -1.90
C GLN A 334 -6.14 4.42 -3.36
N ASN A 335 -6.47 5.57 -3.94
CA ASN A 335 -6.86 5.67 -5.35
C ASN A 335 -5.62 5.71 -6.26
N THR A 336 -5.68 5.01 -7.39
CA THR A 336 -4.58 4.99 -8.38
C THR A 336 -4.39 6.34 -9.08
N ALA A 337 -5.43 7.16 -9.10
CA ALA A 337 -5.41 8.53 -9.59
C ALA A 337 -6.23 9.42 -8.66
N PHE A 338 -5.77 10.65 -8.46
CA PHE A 338 -6.48 11.66 -7.68
C PHE A 338 -6.55 12.98 -8.43
N THR A 339 -7.56 13.78 -8.09
CA THR A 339 -7.90 15.03 -8.78
C THR A 339 -7.57 16.27 -7.95
N GLU A 340 -7.46 17.42 -8.61
CA GLU A 340 -7.29 18.71 -7.92
C GLU A 340 -8.45 18.98 -6.94
N ALA A 341 -9.68 18.61 -7.31
CA ALA A 341 -10.85 18.79 -6.46
C ALA A 341 -10.73 18.01 -5.14
N GLN A 342 -10.24 16.77 -5.18
CA GLN A 342 -10.03 15.97 -3.97
C GLN A 342 -8.98 16.61 -3.05
N LEU A 343 -7.90 17.16 -3.60
CA LEU A 343 -6.89 17.87 -2.82
C LEU A 343 -7.40 19.20 -2.25
N ALA A 344 -8.21 19.92 -3.03
CA ALA A 344 -8.85 21.15 -2.60
C ALA A 344 -9.78 20.92 -1.40
N ASN A 345 -10.49 19.78 -1.37
CA ASN A 345 -11.32 19.41 -0.22
C ASN A 345 -10.49 19.23 1.06
N ILE A 346 -9.29 18.62 0.97
CA ILE A 346 -8.40 18.51 2.14
C ILE A 346 -7.95 19.90 2.59
N HIS A 347 -7.59 20.76 1.64
CA HIS A 347 -7.19 22.13 1.94
C HIS A 347 -8.32 22.91 2.62
N GLU A 348 -9.57 22.74 2.18
CA GLU A 348 -10.73 23.32 2.84
C GLU A 348 -10.91 22.77 4.27
N ALA A 349 -10.69 21.47 4.47
CA ALA A 349 -10.75 20.86 5.80
C ALA A 349 -9.70 21.46 6.76
N TYR A 350 -8.51 21.81 6.25
CA TYR A 350 -7.51 22.57 7.02
C TYR A 350 -7.97 24.00 7.35
N SER A 351 -8.57 24.72 6.39
CA SER A 351 -9.17 26.03 6.67
C SER A 351 -10.22 25.94 7.80
N GLN A 352 -11.09 24.94 7.75
CA GLN A 352 -12.08 24.69 8.80
C GLN A 352 -11.42 24.31 10.13
N LEU A 353 -10.31 23.57 10.10
CA LEU A 353 -9.52 23.29 11.30
C LEU A 353 -9.05 24.59 11.95
N HIS A 354 -8.42 25.49 11.17
CA HIS A 354 -7.95 26.80 11.65
C HIS A 354 -9.08 27.68 12.21
N GLU A 355 -10.27 27.63 11.62
CA GLU A 355 -11.45 28.36 12.11
C GLU A 355 -12.02 27.77 13.40
N SER A 356 -12.05 26.44 13.51
CA SER A 356 -12.61 25.71 14.67
C SER A 356 -11.70 25.73 15.90
N VAL A 357 -10.41 25.98 15.69
CA VAL A 357 -9.39 26.13 16.71
C VAL A 357 -9.59 27.48 17.44
N SER A 358 -10.44 27.43 18.48
CA SER A 358 -10.78 28.53 19.42
C SER A 358 -9.54 29.28 19.95
N PRO A 359 -9.65 30.55 20.40
CA PRO A 359 -8.58 31.24 21.12
C PRO A 359 -7.99 30.45 22.30
N ALA A 360 -8.79 29.65 23.00
CA ALA A 360 -8.30 28.75 24.07
C ALA A 360 -7.41 27.62 23.52
N PHE A 361 -7.65 27.20 22.29
CA PHE A 361 -6.85 26.21 21.60
C PHE A 361 -5.53 26.80 21.07
N LYS A 362 -5.53 28.08 20.66
CA LYS A 362 -4.27 28.81 20.42
C LYS A 362 -3.38 28.86 21.65
N GLU A 363 -3.96 28.86 22.85
CA GLU A 363 -3.19 28.79 24.10
C GLU A 363 -2.61 27.38 24.32
N LEU A 364 -3.36 26.33 23.97
CA LEU A 364 -2.85 24.95 23.97
C LEU A 364 -1.74 24.73 22.94
N LEU A 365 -1.88 25.30 21.73
CA LEU A 365 -0.85 25.24 20.68
C LEU A 365 0.41 26.03 21.04
N LYS A 366 0.30 27.13 21.81
CA LYS A 366 1.48 27.85 22.32
C LYS A 366 2.34 26.98 23.23
N GLU A 367 1.77 25.98 23.89
CA GLU A 367 2.54 25.02 24.69
C GLU A 367 3.18 23.93 23.83
N SER A 368 2.82 23.83 22.54
CA SER A 368 3.28 22.80 21.62
C SER A 368 3.57 23.35 20.22
N GLU A 369 4.64 24.15 20.10
CA GLU A 369 5.16 24.68 18.82
C GLU A 369 5.30 23.59 17.73
N GLU A 370 5.56 22.34 18.12
CA GLU A 370 5.68 21.19 17.22
C GLU A 370 4.36 20.82 16.52
N ILE A 371 3.20 20.97 17.18
CA ILE A 371 1.89 20.65 16.59
C ILE A 371 1.54 21.68 15.52
N GLU A 372 1.74 22.97 15.81
CA GLU A 372 1.49 24.04 14.85
C GLU A 372 2.40 23.90 13.62
N GLU A 373 3.68 23.58 13.84
CA GLU A 373 4.63 23.38 12.74
C GLU A 373 4.30 22.12 11.91
N ASN A 374 3.84 21.02 12.52
CA ASN A 374 3.40 19.83 11.77
C ASN A 374 2.18 20.13 10.89
N ILE A 375 1.17 20.83 11.41
CA ILE A 375 -0.02 21.23 10.62
C ILE A 375 0.41 22.09 9.44
N LYS A 376 1.25 23.11 9.69
CA LYS A 376 1.74 24.01 8.65
C LYS A 376 2.55 23.26 7.58
N ARG A 377 3.46 22.36 7.97
CA ARG A 377 4.21 21.52 7.02
C ARG A 377 3.28 20.62 6.21
N SER A 378 2.24 20.07 6.82
CA SER A 378 1.22 19.32 6.08
C SER A 378 0.55 20.17 5.00
N GLU A 379 0.16 21.41 5.32
CA GLU A 379 -0.46 22.33 4.35
C GLU A 379 0.51 22.71 3.21
N GLU A 380 1.79 22.96 3.53
CA GLU A 380 2.82 23.27 2.55
C GLU A 380 3.07 22.10 1.58
N HIS A 381 3.11 20.87 2.09
CA HIS A 381 3.20 19.67 1.26
C HIS A 381 1.93 19.46 0.42
N LEU A 382 0.74 19.69 0.98
CA LEU A 382 -0.50 19.61 0.21
C LEU A 382 -0.54 20.63 -0.93
N ALA A 383 -0.13 21.88 -0.67
CA ALA A 383 -0.01 22.91 -1.70
C ALA A 383 0.99 22.51 -2.79
N SER A 384 2.12 21.90 -2.40
CA SER A 384 3.12 21.36 -3.33
C SER A 384 2.56 20.21 -4.17
N SER A 385 1.72 19.35 -3.57
CA SER A 385 1.00 18.27 -4.28
C SER A 385 0.06 18.84 -5.35
N ILE A 386 -0.76 19.83 -4.99
CA ILE A 386 -1.65 20.53 -5.92
C ILE A 386 -0.86 21.18 -7.06
N ALA A 387 0.23 21.87 -6.75
CA ALA A 387 1.07 22.54 -7.74
C ALA A 387 1.73 21.55 -8.71
N ALA A 388 2.20 20.39 -8.23
CA ALA A 388 2.75 19.32 -9.06
C ALA A 388 1.69 18.70 -9.97
N LEU A 389 0.47 18.49 -9.45
CA LEU A 389 -0.65 17.96 -10.23
C LEU A 389 -1.04 18.89 -11.38
N LYS A 390 -1.07 20.22 -11.14
CA LYS A 390 -1.28 21.23 -12.18
C LYS A 390 -0.23 21.24 -13.28
N GLN A 391 0.97 20.75 -12.98
CA GLN A 391 2.07 20.60 -13.94
C GLN A 391 2.08 19.21 -14.61
N HIS A 392 1.02 18.40 -14.41
CA HIS A 392 0.93 17.01 -14.88
C HIS A 392 2.05 16.10 -14.33
N LYS A 393 2.62 16.45 -13.17
CA LYS A 393 3.63 15.66 -12.46
C LYS A 393 2.95 14.80 -11.39
N HIS A 394 2.24 13.77 -11.83
CA HIS A 394 1.39 12.95 -10.96
C HIS A 394 2.19 12.21 -9.88
N SER A 395 3.38 11.71 -10.21
CA SER A 395 4.21 10.94 -9.29
C SER A 395 4.79 11.84 -8.20
N ALA A 396 5.26 13.03 -8.58
CA ALA A 396 5.66 14.08 -7.66
C ALA A 396 4.52 14.52 -6.75
N ALA A 397 3.33 14.75 -7.32
CA ALA A 397 2.14 15.14 -6.56
C ALA A 397 1.80 14.09 -5.49
N TYR A 398 1.92 12.80 -5.82
CA TYR A 398 1.66 11.71 -4.88
C TYR A 398 2.67 11.68 -3.72
N LEU A 399 3.96 11.89 -3.99
CA LEU A 399 4.98 11.95 -2.93
C LEU A 399 4.76 13.12 -1.96
N TYR A 400 4.39 14.29 -2.47
CA TYR A 400 4.01 15.42 -1.63
C TYR A 400 2.73 15.15 -0.83
N LEU A 401 1.74 14.48 -1.43
CA LEU A 401 0.51 14.09 -0.75
C LEU A 401 0.80 13.15 0.43
N LEU A 402 1.64 12.14 0.19
CA LEU A 402 2.12 11.22 1.22
C LEU A 402 2.82 11.97 2.36
N SER A 403 3.68 12.94 2.04
CA SER A 403 4.37 13.76 3.04
C SER A 403 3.41 14.59 3.88
N ALA A 404 2.41 15.20 3.23
CA ALA A 404 1.36 15.92 3.93
C ALA A 404 0.58 15.01 4.90
N MET A 405 0.16 13.84 4.44
CA MET A 405 -0.52 12.85 5.29
C MET A 405 0.33 12.43 6.51
N SER A 406 1.63 12.22 6.32
CA SER A 406 2.53 11.86 7.43
C SER A 406 2.61 12.96 8.49
N GLU A 407 2.69 14.23 8.07
CA GLU A 407 2.70 15.37 8.99
C GLU A 407 1.39 15.48 9.81
N ALA A 408 0.25 15.25 9.15
CA ALA A 408 -1.05 15.18 9.85
C ALA A 408 -1.12 14.02 10.86
N GLN A 409 -0.57 12.86 10.51
CA GLN A 409 -0.52 11.70 11.40
C GLN A 409 0.41 11.95 12.61
N ASP A 410 1.56 12.58 12.38
CA ASP A 410 2.47 12.97 13.45
C ASP A 410 1.82 13.95 14.43
N THR A 411 1.01 14.88 13.92
CA THR A 411 0.21 15.79 14.75
C THR A 411 -0.75 15.01 15.67
N LEU A 412 -1.39 13.94 15.17
CA LEU A 412 -2.22 13.08 16.01
C LEU A 412 -1.40 12.35 17.09
N PHE A 413 -0.21 11.85 16.75
CA PHE A 413 0.66 11.22 17.73
C PHE A 413 1.10 12.19 18.82
N ASP A 414 1.38 13.46 18.47
CA ASP A 414 1.74 14.49 19.44
C ASP A 414 0.60 14.86 20.40
N LEU A 415 -0.65 14.67 19.97
CA LEU A 415 -1.83 14.83 20.83
C LEU A 415 -2.07 13.65 21.76
N GLN A 416 -1.42 12.51 21.50
CA GLN A 416 -1.51 11.34 22.36
C GLN A 416 -0.46 11.42 23.46
N LYS A 417 -0.79 10.88 24.64
CA LYS A 417 0.19 10.80 25.72
C LYS A 417 1.29 9.84 25.31
N ALA A 418 2.52 10.33 25.25
CA ALA A 418 3.68 9.51 24.91
C ALA A 418 3.88 8.39 25.95
N THR A 419 3.68 7.15 25.50
CA THR A 419 4.18 5.93 26.16
C THR A 419 5.33 5.38 25.32
N PRO A 420 6.24 4.56 25.88
CA PRO A 420 7.25 3.91 25.07
C PRO A 420 6.68 3.11 23.92
N GLU A 421 5.62 2.33 24.15
CA GLU A 421 4.95 1.53 23.14
C GLU A 421 4.39 2.42 22.03
N GLY A 422 3.68 3.49 22.39
CA GLY A 422 3.10 4.44 21.41
C GLY A 422 4.18 5.20 20.63
N LEU A 423 5.30 5.55 21.27
CA LEU A 423 6.44 6.13 20.58
C LEU A 423 7.10 5.15 19.61
N LEU A 424 7.21 3.87 19.97
CA LEU A 424 7.74 2.84 19.09
C LEU A 424 6.80 2.56 17.90
N GLU A 425 5.49 2.58 18.12
CA GLU A 425 4.48 2.52 17.05
C GLU A 425 4.60 3.72 16.11
N ARG A 426 4.80 4.93 16.64
CA ARG A 426 5.10 6.12 15.83
C ARG A 426 6.39 5.97 15.02
N ILE A 427 7.46 5.47 15.64
CA ILE A 427 8.75 5.22 14.94
C ILE A 427 8.56 4.23 13.79
N LEU A 428 7.83 3.14 14.01
CA LEU A 428 7.53 2.16 12.96
C LEU A 428 6.71 2.77 11.83
N PHE A 429 5.70 3.59 12.16
CA PHE A 429 4.92 4.32 11.17
C PHE A 429 5.81 5.25 10.32
N GLN A 430 6.63 6.09 10.97
CA GLN A 430 7.53 7.03 10.30
C GLN A 430 8.59 6.32 9.46
N GLN A 431 9.13 5.20 9.94
CA GLN A 431 10.14 4.44 9.22
C GLN A 431 9.56 3.75 7.97
N ASN A 432 8.36 3.17 8.08
CA ASN A 432 7.62 2.63 6.93
C ASN A 432 7.31 3.74 5.91
N PHE A 433 6.96 4.92 6.40
CA PHE A 433 6.72 6.08 5.57
C PHE A 433 7.99 6.51 4.81
N ALA A 434 9.13 6.64 5.51
CA ALA A 434 10.43 6.97 4.91
C ALA A 434 10.87 5.93 3.86
N LEU A 435 10.66 4.64 4.16
CA LEU A 435 10.92 3.52 3.23
C LEU A 435 10.09 3.67 1.94
N LYS A 436 8.77 3.91 2.08
CA LYS A 436 7.86 4.10 0.94
C LYS A 436 8.25 5.30 0.09
N LEU A 437 8.58 6.43 0.70
CA LEU A 437 9.04 7.62 -0.02
C LEU A 437 10.34 7.33 -0.79
N ASN A 438 11.31 6.68 -0.17
CA ASN A 438 12.58 6.35 -0.82
C ASN A 438 12.35 5.46 -2.04
N GLY A 439 11.65 4.32 -1.88
CA GLY A 439 11.38 3.39 -2.96
C GLY A 439 10.60 4.02 -4.13
N ARG A 440 9.60 4.87 -3.83
CA ARG A 440 8.83 5.58 -4.86
C ARG A 440 9.64 6.70 -5.53
N SER A 441 10.52 7.39 -4.81
CA SER A 441 11.37 8.43 -5.38
C SER A 441 12.36 7.88 -6.42
N MET A 442 12.84 6.65 -6.22
CA MET A 442 13.70 5.94 -7.18
C MET A 442 12.99 5.58 -8.49
N GLN A 443 11.66 5.51 -8.47
CA GLN A 443 10.83 5.15 -9.63
C GLN A 443 10.34 6.38 -10.41
N LEU A 444 10.73 7.59 -10.00
CA LEU A 444 10.26 8.82 -10.63
C LEU A 444 10.80 8.99 -12.06
N PRO A 445 9.97 9.44 -13.00
CA PRO A 445 10.43 9.94 -14.28
C PRO A 445 11.46 11.07 -14.08
N SER A 446 12.52 11.09 -14.89
CA SER A 446 13.62 12.08 -14.75
C SER A 446 13.16 13.54 -14.84
N ASN A 447 12.08 13.81 -15.57
CA ASN A 447 11.45 15.14 -15.70
C ASN A 447 10.60 15.56 -14.48
N GLU A 448 10.25 14.62 -13.60
CA GLU A 448 9.55 14.89 -12.34
C GLU A 448 10.50 15.08 -11.16
N ILE A 449 11.75 14.60 -11.26
CA ILE A 449 12.75 14.73 -10.19
C ILE A 449 13.07 16.22 -9.97
N SER A 450 12.94 16.65 -8.72
CA SER A 450 13.34 17.99 -8.28
C SER A 450 14.11 17.92 -6.97
N PRO A 451 14.94 18.93 -6.63
CA PRO A 451 15.63 18.98 -5.35
C PRO A 451 14.68 18.90 -4.15
N GLY A 452 13.45 19.41 -4.28
CA GLY A 452 12.43 19.31 -3.23
C GLY A 452 11.99 17.87 -2.99
N ILE A 453 11.78 17.08 -4.05
CA ILE A 453 11.35 15.69 -3.93
C ILE A 453 12.48 14.81 -3.38
N LEU A 454 13.72 15.03 -3.82
CA LEU A 454 14.88 14.29 -3.32
C LEU A 454 15.14 14.51 -1.82
N LYS A 455 14.63 15.61 -1.25
CA LYS A 455 14.71 15.88 0.19
C LYS A 455 13.66 15.14 1.01
N LEU A 456 12.51 14.75 0.44
CA LEU A 456 11.42 14.16 1.23
C LEU A 456 11.83 12.86 1.96
N PRO A 457 12.56 11.90 1.34
CA PRO A 457 13.02 10.72 2.06
C PRO A 457 14.02 11.05 3.19
N ILE A 458 14.87 12.06 2.98
CA ILE A 458 15.85 12.55 3.97
C ILE A 458 15.12 13.18 5.16
N GLU A 459 14.14 14.04 4.90
CA GLU A 459 13.32 14.70 5.91
C GLU A 459 12.52 13.69 6.74
N ALA A 460 11.88 12.72 6.09
CA ALA A 460 11.15 11.64 6.77
C ALA A 460 12.06 10.76 7.64
N GLN A 461 13.25 10.41 7.14
CA GLN A 461 14.22 9.63 7.90
C GLN A 461 14.78 10.41 9.10
N ASN A 462 15.06 11.70 8.95
CA ASN A 462 15.46 12.58 10.06
C ASN A 462 14.37 12.66 11.13
N LYS A 463 13.10 12.80 10.73
CA LYS A 463 11.97 12.83 11.66
C LYS A 463 11.89 11.53 12.48
N THR A 464 12.07 10.39 11.83
CA THR A 464 12.16 9.08 12.50
C THR A 464 13.24 9.09 13.59
N LEU A 465 14.44 9.58 13.27
CA LEU A 465 15.56 9.66 14.23
C LEU A 465 15.31 10.65 15.38
N MET A 466 14.55 11.74 15.14
CA MET A 466 14.12 12.62 16.21
C MET A 466 13.20 11.90 17.19
N THR A 467 12.21 11.14 16.71
CA THR A 467 11.31 10.36 17.56
C THR A 467 12.05 9.24 18.30
N VAL A 468 13.06 8.62 17.69
CA VAL A 468 13.98 7.67 18.37
C VAL A 468 14.66 8.33 19.58
N ALA A 469 15.12 9.57 19.47
CA ALA A 469 15.70 10.29 20.60
C ALA A 469 14.68 10.55 21.72
N PHE A 470 13.42 10.84 21.37
CA PHE A 470 12.34 11.00 22.34
C PHE A 470 11.99 9.69 23.05
N PHE A 471 12.00 8.56 22.34
CA PHE A 471 11.80 7.23 22.95
C PHE A 471 12.81 6.98 24.07
N TRP A 472 14.11 7.20 23.82
CA TRP A 472 15.15 7.06 24.84
C TRP A 472 14.92 7.93 26.07
N LYS A 473 14.50 9.19 25.86
CA LYS A 473 14.17 10.12 26.95
C LYS A 473 13.00 9.61 27.78
N THR A 474 11.95 9.12 27.13
CA THR A 474 10.73 8.59 27.79
C THR A 474 11.04 7.35 28.61
N ILE A 475 11.80 6.39 28.06
CA ILE A 475 12.27 5.20 28.77
C ILE A 475 13.04 5.58 30.03
N LYS A 476 13.99 6.51 29.91
CA LYS A 476 14.80 6.96 31.05
C LYS A 476 13.94 7.56 32.17
N ILE A 477 12.94 8.38 31.82
CA ILE A 477 12.01 8.97 32.78
C ILE A 477 11.20 7.88 33.46
N GLN A 478 10.61 6.96 32.69
CA GLN A 478 9.79 5.87 33.20
C GLN A 478 10.59 4.95 34.14
N GLN A 479 11.80 4.54 33.74
CA GLN A 479 12.67 3.74 34.58
C GLN A 479 13.03 4.49 35.88
N THR A 480 13.40 5.77 35.80
CA THR A 480 13.74 6.57 36.99
C THR A 480 12.58 6.62 38.00
N GLN A 481 11.34 6.79 37.50
CA GLN A 481 10.15 6.79 38.34
C GLN A 481 9.86 5.42 38.96
N GLN A 482 10.10 4.33 38.23
CA GLN A 482 9.88 2.98 38.73
C GLN A 482 10.96 2.55 39.74
N PHE A 483 12.23 2.91 39.52
CA PHE A 483 13.34 2.62 40.43
C PHE A 483 13.21 3.31 41.80
N GLN A 484 12.55 4.47 41.87
CA GLN A 484 12.35 5.16 43.16
C GLN A 484 11.37 4.44 44.09
N ASN A 485 10.50 3.59 43.54
CA ASN A 485 9.40 3.00 44.29
C ASN A 485 9.69 1.56 44.74
N GLU A 486 10.57 0.84 44.04
CA GLU A 486 10.81 -0.58 44.30
C GLU A 486 12.29 -0.88 44.15
N GLY A 487 12.97 -1.32 45.21
CA GLY A 487 14.38 -1.74 45.20
C GLY A 487 14.65 -3.01 44.37
N LEU A 488 13.90 -3.24 43.30
CA LEU A 488 13.92 -4.38 42.40
C LEU A 488 14.58 -3.95 41.08
N CYS A 489 15.52 -4.76 40.55
CA CYS A 489 16.06 -4.50 39.22
C CYS A 489 15.00 -4.88 38.19
N GLN A 490 14.59 -3.93 37.35
CA GLN A 490 13.72 -4.21 36.21
C GLN A 490 14.56 -4.69 35.03
N SER A 491 14.66 -6.01 34.87
CA SER A 491 15.31 -6.62 33.70
C SER A 491 14.35 -6.85 32.53
N SER A 492 13.04 -6.96 32.77
CA SER A 492 12.04 -7.24 31.74
C SER A 492 11.08 -6.06 31.53
N PRO A 493 10.75 -5.68 30.27
CA PRO A 493 11.31 -6.22 29.02
C PRO A 493 12.64 -5.55 28.58
N TRP A 494 13.12 -4.53 29.31
CA TRP A 494 14.19 -3.63 28.83
C TRP A 494 15.53 -4.30 28.50
N GLY A 495 15.87 -5.40 29.17
CA GLY A 495 17.12 -6.13 28.91
C GLY A 495 17.17 -6.75 27.52
N THR A 496 16.01 -7.17 26.97
CA THR A 496 15.91 -7.74 25.62
C THR A 496 15.57 -6.69 24.58
N THR A 497 14.73 -5.70 24.92
CA THR A 497 14.20 -4.72 23.95
C THR A 497 15.19 -3.61 23.61
N LEU A 498 15.96 -3.09 24.58
CA LEU A 498 16.85 -1.96 24.31
C LEU A 498 17.99 -2.28 23.32
N PRO A 499 18.66 -3.45 23.36
CA PRO A 499 19.65 -3.81 22.34
C PRO A 499 19.05 -3.92 20.93
N LEU A 500 17.83 -4.46 20.80
CA LEU A 500 17.13 -4.56 19.51
C LEU A 500 16.73 -3.17 18.99
N PHE A 501 16.23 -2.31 19.88
CA PHE A 501 15.87 -0.93 19.54
C PHE A 501 17.09 -0.11 19.10
N GLU A 502 18.23 -0.26 19.79
CA GLU A 502 19.50 0.38 19.44
C GLU A 502 19.99 -0.08 18.05
N LYS A 503 19.87 -1.38 17.75
CA LYS A 503 20.20 -1.91 16.42
C LYS A 503 19.32 -1.30 15.33
N GLY A 504 18.01 -1.18 15.55
CA GLY A 504 17.12 -0.47 14.63
C GLY A 504 17.51 0.99 14.43
N SER A 505 17.90 1.66 15.51
CA SER A 505 18.38 3.06 15.50
C SER A 505 19.67 3.23 14.68
N GLN A 506 20.58 2.26 14.75
CA GLN A 506 21.81 2.25 13.95
C GLN A 506 21.51 2.13 12.46
N PHE A 507 20.64 1.19 12.06
CA PHE A 507 20.22 1.05 10.67
C PHE A 507 19.51 2.30 10.14
N ALA A 508 18.61 2.90 10.93
CA ALA A 508 17.96 4.15 10.58
C ALA A 508 18.96 5.32 10.39
N LYS A 509 20.05 5.33 11.15
CA LYS A 509 21.15 6.29 11.00
C LYS A 509 21.98 6.02 9.76
N GLU A 510 22.30 4.76 9.47
CA GLU A 510 23.00 4.39 8.24
C GLU A 510 22.17 4.76 7.01
N ALA A 511 20.85 4.57 7.05
CA ALA A 511 19.94 4.99 5.99
C ALA A 511 20.06 6.49 5.66
N ILE A 512 20.05 7.38 6.68
CA ILE A 512 20.19 8.83 6.43
C ILE A 512 21.58 9.18 5.88
N ASP A 513 22.64 8.52 6.36
CA ASP A 513 24.00 8.72 5.87
C ASP A 513 24.11 8.33 4.39
N ARG A 514 23.43 7.26 3.96
CA ARG A 514 23.35 6.81 2.56
C ARG A 514 22.51 7.75 1.69
N LEU A 515 21.38 8.25 2.19
CA LEU A 515 20.56 9.23 1.46
C LEU A 515 21.27 10.58 1.30
N SER A 516 22.13 10.94 2.26
CA SER A 516 22.83 12.22 2.30
C SER A 516 24.25 12.17 1.71
N SER A 517 24.72 11.00 1.25
CA SER A 517 26.07 10.86 0.69
C SER A 517 26.23 11.57 -0.65
N SER A 518 27.47 11.74 -1.10
CA SER A 518 27.79 12.32 -2.41
C SER A 518 28.64 11.33 -3.22
N PRO A 519 28.07 10.62 -4.21
CA PRO A 519 26.65 10.62 -4.62
C PRO A 519 25.73 9.91 -3.60
N PRO A 520 24.43 10.22 -3.57
CA PRO A 520 23.46 9.52 -2.72
C PRO A 520 23.28 8.06 -3.17
N ASP A 521 23.09 7.14 -2.23
CA ASP A 521 22.88 5.71 -2.47
C ASP A 521 21.51 5.26 -1.94
N PRO A 522 20.40 5.61 -2.64
CA PRO A 522 19.05 5.36 -2.16
C PRO A 522 18.72 3.86 -2.07
N ALA A 523 19.37 3.02 -2.88
CA ALA A 523 19.18 1.58 -2.86
C ALA A 523 19.73 0.95 -1.56
N LYS A 524 20.95 1.32 -1.15
CA LYS A 524 21.46 0.89 0.16
C LYS A 524 20.67 1.50 1.30
N ALA A 525 20.26 2.76 1.18
CA ALA A 525 19.38 3.37 2.18
C ALA A 525 18.09 2.57 2.37
N LEU A 526 17.46 2.12 1.27
CA LEU A 526 16.24 1.31 1.31
C LEU A 526 16.44 0.02 2.11
N ALA A 527 17.57 -0.67 1.88
CA ALA A 527 17.91 -1.88 2.62
C ALA A 527 18.09 -1.61 4.13
N GLU A 528 18.75 -0.52 4.51
CA GLU A 528 18.89 -0.17 5.93
C GLU A 528 17.57 0.26 6.58
N GLN A 529 16.70 0.95 5.83
CA GLN A 529 15.35 1.27 6.31
C GLN A 529 14.53 0.00 6.60
N MET A 530 14.62 -1.03 5.75
CA MET A 530 13.96 -2.32 5.99
C MET A 530 14.53 -3.03 7.22
N ASN A 531 15.86 -3.02 7.38
CA ASN A 531 16.53 -3.60 8.56
C ASN A 531 16.10 -2.89 9.85
N ALA A 532 15.95 -1.56 9.81
CA ALA A 532 15.48 -0.76 10.94
C ALA A 532 14.04 -1.14 11.35
N MET A 533 13.12 -1.22 10.37
CA MET A 533 11.74 -1.65 10.62
C MET A 533 11.69 -3.02 11.29
N TYR A 534 12.38 -4.00 10.73
CA TYR A 534 12.38 -5.37 11.25
C TYR A 534 12.86 -5.43 12.71
N ALA A 535 13.93 -4.72 13.05
CA ALA A 535 14.44 -4.67 14.43
C ALA A 535 13.42 -4.04 15.40
N TRP A 536 12.72 -3.00 14.98
CA TRP A 536 11.72 -2.31 15.79
C TRP A 536 10.40 -3.08 15.92
N GLU A 537 9.99 -3.85 14.91
CA GLU A 537 8.82 -4.73 15.00
C GLU A 537 9.03 -5.82 16.05
N ILE A 538 10.20 -6.46 16.06
CA ILE A 538 10.57 -7.43 17.11
C ILE A 538 10.58 -6.75 18.47
N THR A 539 11.17 -5.54 18.55
CA THR A 539 11.19 -4.76 19.79
C THR A 539 9.77 -4.52 20.32
N LEU A 540 8.83 -4.13 19.45
CA LEU A 540 7.45 -3.86 19.85
C LEU A 540 6.73 -5.14 20.28
N ALA A 541 6.95 -6.25 19.58
CA ALA A 541 6.37 -7.55 19.93
C ALA A 541 6.82 -8.01 21.32
N GLU A 542 8.11 -7.88 21.64
CA GLU A 542 8.71 -8.18 22.95
C GLU A 542 8.18 -7.23 24.04
N MET A 543 7.96 -5.95 23.72
CA MET A 543 7.35 -4.98 24.67
C MET A 543 5.90 -5.33 24.98
N LYS A 544 5.12 -5.75 23.98
CA LYS A 544 3.70 -6.11 24.15
C LYS A 544 3.50 -7.46 24.85
N ASN A 545 4.44 -8.39 24.66
CA ASN A 545 4.37 -9.75 25.20
C ASN A 545 5.67 -10.08 25.94
N PRO A 546 5.96 -9.41 27.08
CA PRO A 546 7.17 -9.67 27.83
C PRO A 546 7.17 -11.13 28.27
N HIS A 547 8.08 -11.94 27.72
CA HIS A 547 8.24 -13.32 28.18
C HIS A 547 8.56 -13.28 29.68
N GLU A 548 7.73 -13.96 30.49
CA GLU A 548 8.00 -14.17 31.91
C GLU A 548 9.27 -15.01 32.02
N ASN A 549 10.43 -14.35 32.01
CA ASN A 549 11.70 -15.05 32.07
C ASN A 549 11.82 -15.65 33.47
N PRO A 550 11.73 -16.99 33.62
CA PRO A 550 11.55 -17.58 34.92
C PRO A 550 12.88 -17.49 35.67
N LYS A 551 12.93 -16.59 36.65
CA LYS A 551 13.96 -16.51 37.70
C LYS A 551 15.36 -16.04 37.25
N SER A 552 15.46 -14.94 36.50
CA SER A 552 16.67 -14.12 36.59
C SER A 552 16.68 -13.40 37.94
N GLY A 553 16.99 -14.14 39.02
CA GLY A 553 17.25 -13.54 40.32
C GLY A 553 18.31 -12.46 40.14
N CYS A 554 18.05 -11.26 40.63
CA CYS A 554 18.95 -10.11 40.61
C CYS A 554 20.17 -10.37 41.51
N HIS A 555 20.94 -11.42 41.23
CA HIS A 555 22.14 -11.75 41.94
C HIS A 555 23.25 -10.81 41.49
N GLN A 556 23.45 -9.78 42.31
CA GLN A 556 24.61 -8.91 42.29
C GLN A 556 25.87 -9.75 42.51
N GLY A 557 26.65 -9.92 41.46
CA GLY A 557 27.98 -10.50 41.54
C GLY A 557 28.70 -10.39 40.20
N PRO A 558 29.86 -9.69 40.12
CA PRO A 558 30.67 -9.69 38.92
C PRO A 558 31.33 -11.08 38.79
N SER A 559 30.62 -12.03 38.20
CA SER A 559 31.26 -13.18 37.59
C SER A 559 32.02 -12.66 36.37
N SER A 560 33.33 -12.50 36.52
CA SER A 560 34.27 -12.24 35.44
C SER A 560 34.33 -13.46 34.51
N THR A 561 33.25 -13.74 33.80
CA THR A 561 33.25 -14.64 32.66
C THR A 561 33.71 -13.81 31.48
N LYS A 562 34.95 -14.07 31.05
CA LYS A 562 35.54 -13.52 29.83
C LYS A 562 34.49 -13.55 28.72
N GLU A 563 34.09 -12.37 28.25
CA GLU A 563 33.43 -12.22 26.95
C GLU A 563 34.35 -12.87 25.92
N SER A 564 34.01 -14.09 25.50
CA SER A 564 34.41 -14.52 24.18
C SER A 564 33.65 -13.61 23.23
N ASP A 565 34.36 -12.96 22.32
CA ASP A 565 33.83 -12.39 21.09
C ASP A 565 33.12 -13.50 20.29
N GLN A 566 31.97 -13.97 20.78
CA GLN A 566 30.93 -14.47 19.92
C GLN A 566 30.37 -13.23 19.25
N LYS A 567 31.03 -12.88 18.15
CA LYS A 567 30.42 -12.16 17.05
C LYS A 567 29.02 -12.74 16.93
N VAL A 568 28.03 -12.02 17.45
CA VAL A 568 26.64 -12.26 17.10
C VAL A 568 26.62 -11.88 15.63
N GLU A 569 27.01 -12.81 14.77
CA GLU A 569 26.55 -12.84 13.41
C GLU A 569 25.04 -12.76 13.58
N ALA A 570 24.52 -11.55 13.33
CA ALA A 570 23.10 -11.39 13.16
C ALA A 570 22.66 -12.54 12.24
N PRO A 571 21.47 -13.12 12.47
CA PRO A 571 20.94 -14.16 11.63
C PRO A 571 20.59 -13.57 10.26
N GLN A 572 21.49 -12.88 9.55
CA GLN A 572 21.40 -12.69 8.12
C GLN A 572 21.41 -14.06 7.47
N ASN A 573 22.27 -15.00 7.88
CA ASN A 573 22.20 -16.35 7.35
C ASN A 573 20.98 -17.14 7.83
N GLN A 574 20.43 -16.90 9.03
CA GLN A 574 19.21 -17.59 9.48
C GLN A 574 17.94 -16.95 8.90
N LEU A 575 17.93 -15.65 8.59
CA LEU A 575 16.87 -14.94 7.88
C LEU A 575 16.92 -15.25 6.38
N LEU A 576 18.12 -15.27 5.78
CA LEU A 576 18.31 -15.75 4.40
C LEU A 576 18.04 -17.24 4.32
N GLN A 577 18.38 -18.05 5.33
CA GLN A 577 17.99 -19.47 5.41
C GLN A 577 16.51 -19.63 5.72
N THR A 578 15.84 -18.77 6.47
CA THR A 578 14.39 -18.89 6.70
C THR A 578 13.62 -18.46 5.45
N LEU A 579 14.06 -17.42 4.76
CA LEU A 579 13.54 -17.01 3.45
C LEU A 579 13.89 -18.02 2.34
N GLN A 580 15.08 -18.61 2.35
CA GLN A 580 15.46 -19.71 1.44
C GLN A 580 14.79 -21.04 1.81
N GLN A 581 14.53 -21.32 3.08
CA GLN A 581 13.85 -22.54 3.52
C GLN A 581 12.35 -22.44 3.23
N MET A 582 11.72 -21.28 3.40
CA MET A 582 10.37 -21.02 2.88
C MET A 582 10.33 -21.17 1.35
N TYR A 583 11.35 -20.66 0.64
CA TYR A 583 11.49 -20.82 -0.82
C TYR A 583 11.77 -22.28 -1.26
N LEU A 584 12.43 -23.10 -0.43
CA LEU A 584 12.73 -24.51 -0.71
C LEU A 584 11.59 -25.46 -0.27
N ASP A 585 10.85 -25.11 0.79
CA ASP A 585 9.69 -25.85 1.29
C ASP A 585 8.44 -25.60 0.40
N ASP A 586 8.43 -24.51 -0.37
CA ASP A 586 7.44 -24.20 -1.41
C ASP A 586 7.76 -24.85 -2.79
N GLN A 587 8.86 -25.59 -2.93
CA GLN A 587 9.05 -26.44 -4.10
C GLN A 587 8.22 -27.72 -3.98
N PRO A 588 7.43 -28.10 -5.01
CA PRO A 588 6.62 -29.31 -4.93
C PRO A 588 7.53 -30.54 -4.76
N SER A 589 7.38 -31.22 -3.62
CA SER A 589 8.07 -32.48 -3.38
C SER A 589 7.68 -33.49 -4.46
N ASN A 590 8.68 -33.96 -5.21
CA ASN A 590 8.54 -34.93 -6.28
C ASN A 590 8.10 -36.29 -5.69
N LYS A 591 6.79 -36.49 -5.52
CA LYS A 591 6.19 -37.81 -5.31
C LYS A 591 5.12 -38.01 -6.37
N GLY A 592 5.50 -38.82 -7.35
CA GLY A 592 4.79 -39.04 -8.59
C GLY A 592 3.31 -39.35 -8.42
N GLN A 593 2.52 -38.76 -9.31
CA GLN A 593 1.13 -39.15 -9.51
C GLN A 593 1.02 -40.19 -10.64
N PRO A 594 0.05 -41.12 -10.53
CA PRO A 594 -0.12 -42.22 -11.47
C PRO A 594 -0.73 -41.71 -12.79
N ALA A 595 -0.39 -42.41 -13.87
CA ALA A 595 -0.91 -42.16 -15.21
C ALA A 595 -2.45 -42.25 -15.24
N VAL A 596 -3.10 -41.21 -15.78
CA VAL A 596 -4.54 -41.21 -16.08
C VAL A 596 -4.74 -41.23 -17.59
N GLN A 597 -5.56 -42.19 -18.02
CA GLN A 597 -5.92 -42.50 -19.39
C GLN A 597 -6.78 -41.41 -20.04
N SER A 598 -6.60 -41.24 -21.34
CA SER A 598 -7.40 -40.33 -22.19
C SER A 598 -8.84 -40.80 -22.36
N GLY A 599 -9.79 -39.87 -22.33
CA GLY A 599 -11.15 -40.15 -22.80
C GLY A 599 -12.14 -39.01 -22.55
N GLU A 600 -12.69 -38.50 -23.66
CA GLU A 600 -14.00 -37.85 -23.79
C GLU A 600 -14.13 -36.32 -23.67
N ARG A 601 -14.01 -35.73 -24.87
CA ARG A 601 -14.88 -34.79 -25.61
C ARG A 601 -15.40 -33.50 -24.97
N PRO A 602 -15.36 -32.40 -25.75
CA PRO A 602 -15.66 -31.06 -25.26
C PRO A 602 -17.15 -30.76 -25.35
N TRP A 603 -17.67 -30.12 -24.31
CA TRP A 603 -18.41 -28.88 -24.54
C TRP A 603 -17.40 -27.76 -24.80
#